data_AF-A0A958VSV1-F1
#
_entry.id   AF-A0A958VSV1-F1
#
_cell.length_a   1.000
_cell.length_b   1.000
_cell.length_c   1.000
_cell.angle_alpha   90.00
_cell.angle_beta   90.00
_cell.angle_gamma   90.00
#
_symmetry.space_group_name_H-M   'P 1'
#
loop_
_entity.id
_entity.type
_entity.pdbx_description
1 polymer ?
#
loop_
_entity_poly.entity_id
_entity_poly.type
_entity_poly.pdbx_seq_one_letter_code
_entity_poly.pdbx_strand_id
1 'polypeptide(L)'
;MKYILLLSLLVLVGCGGSLSNEQKKQLKEGMEANQIKKISEAEIMDAAFKLGRKISEEVTHAGPENLSEATRRLEAEHHVKIYPLQQGDSLLLQIEQQLIEAYTSADPNLELTDNVQKIGTDSLLYTVPVMEKVEGEAMQFKYALGVRMPQKEVILSINN
;
A
#
# COMPACT_ATOMS: atom_id res chain seq x y z
N MET A 1 31.99 60.11 -8.01
CA MET A 1 31.44 59.10 -8.97
C MET A 1 32.39 57.93 -9.28
N LYS A 2 33.65 57.89 -8.81
CA LYS A 2 34.56 56.74 -9.01
C LYS A 2 34.34 55.55 -8.03
N TYR A 3 33.74 55.80 -6.86
CA TYR A 3 33.59 54.77 -5.80
C TYR A 3 32.35 53.89 -5.94
N ILE A 4 31.34 54.30 -6.73
CA ILE A 4 30.11 53.53 -6.94
C ILE A 4 30.37 52.33 -7.88
N LEU A 5 31.27 52.50 -8.85
CA LEU A 5 31.67 51.45 -9.79
C LEU A 5 32.54 50.35 -9.14
N LEU A 6 33.15 50.66 -8.00
CA LEU A 6 33.98 49.71 -7.24
C LEU A 6 33.14 48.86 -6.26
N LEU A 7 32.00 49.39 -5.81
CA LEU A 7 31.07 48.68 -4.92
C LEU A 7 30.19 47.67 -5.68
N SER A 8 29.87 47.93 -6.95
CA SER A 8 29.10 47.00 -7.79
C SER A 8 29.88 45.77 -8.23
N LEU A 9 31.22 45.86 -8.31
CA LEU A 9 32.08 44.74 -8.69
C LEU A 9 32.21 43.68 -7.58
N LEU A 10 32.03 44.09 -6.31
CA LEU A 10 32.18 43.21 -5.15
C LEU A 10 30.98 42.28 -4.93
N VAL A 11 29.81 42.65 -5.46
CA VAL A 11 28.57 41.86 -5.34
C VAL A 11 28.56 40.66 -6.31
N LEU A 12 29.35 40.70 -7.38
CA LEU A 12 29.38 39.66 -8.41
C LEU A 12 30.25 38.45 -8.07
N VAL A 13 31.09 38.53 -7.04
CA VAL A 13 31.98 37.41 -6.62
C VAL A 13 31.33 36.51 -5.55
N GLY A 14 30.12 36.86 -5.08
CA GLY A 14 29.40 36.12 -4.03
C GLY A 14 28.55 34.94 -4.49
N CYS A 15 28.40 34.69 -5.80
CA CYS A 15 27.56 33.61 -6.34
C CYS A 15 28.29 32.27 -6.51
N GLY A 16 29.25 31.96 -5.65
CA GLY A 16 29.96 30.67 -5.60
C GLY A 16 29.27 29.65 -4.68
N GLY A 17 27.98 29.38 -4.89
CA GLY A 17 27.22 28.44 -4.07
C GLY A 17 27.55 26.99 -4.41
N SER A 18 28.58 26.41 -3.79
CA SER A 18 28.76 24.95 -3.84
C SER A 18 27.71 24.31 -2.93
N LEU A 19 26.74 23.60 -3.52
CA LEU A 19 25.79 22.78 -2.76
C LEU A 19 26.58 21.83 -1.85
N SER A 20 26.23 21.81 -0.55
CA SER A 20 26.79 20.82 0.37
C SER A 20 26.42 19.42 -0.10
N ASN A 21 27.19 18.40 0.31
CA ASN A 21 26.89 17.01 -0.08
C ASN A 21 25.48 16.58 0.35
N GLU A 22 24.98 17.11 1.47
CA GLU A 22 23.60 16.89 1.94
C GLU A 22 22.57 17.50 0.97
N GLN A 23 22.81 18.73 0.52
CA GLN A 23 21.93 19.40 -0.45
C GLN A 23 21.95 18.71 -1.81
N LYS A 24 23.11 18.22 -2.26
CA LYS A 24 23.21 17.44 -3.51
C LYS A 24 22.46 16.10 -3.40
N LYS A 25 22.54 15.44 -2.24
CA LYS A 25 21.82 14.19 -1.99
C LYS A 25 20.31 14.41 -2.03
N GLN A 26 19.80 15.41 -1.29
CA GLN A 26 18.38 15.77 -1.30
C GLN A 26 17.88 16.18 -2.69
N LEU A 27 18.71 16.89 -3.46
CA LEU A 27 18.35 17.32 -4.81
C LEU A 27 18.34 16.14 -5.79
N LYS A 28 19.27 15.19 -5.64
CA LYS A 28 19.28 13.95 -6.42
C LYS A 28 18.08 13.06 -6.08
N GLU A 29 17.78 12.87 -4.80
CA GLU A 29 16.60 12.13 -4.33
C GLU A 29 15.30 12.80 -4.83
N GLY A 30 15.22 14.13 -4.76
CA GLY A 30 14.11 14.90 -5.32
C GLY A 30 14.00 14.79 -6.84
N MET A 31 15.11 14.71 -7.56
CA MET A 31 15.10 14.50 -9.02
C MET A 31 14.64 13.08 -9.38
N GLU A 32 15.09 12.05 -8.66
CA GLU A 32 14.68 10.66 -8.87
C GLU A 32 13.19 10.46 -8.53
N ALA A 33 12.70 11.10 -7.47
CA ALA A 33 11.28 11.08 -7.10
C ALA A 33 10.36 11.75 -8.14
N ASN A 34 10.89 12.68 -8.94
CA ASN A 34 10.12 13.45 -9.94
C ASN A 34 10.26 12.93 -11.38
N GLN A 35 10.93 11.80 -11.61
CA GLN A 35 10.96 11.20 -12.95
C GLN A 35 9.60 10.58 -13.30
N ILE A 36 9.03 10.98 -14.44
CA ILE A 36 7.80 10.38 -14.97
C ILE A 36 8.13 8.99 -15.49
N LYS A 37 7.87 7.97 -14.68
CA LYS A 37 7.96 6.55 -15.07
C LYS A 37 6.59 6.07 -15.54
N LYS A 38 6.57 5.34 -16.67
CA LYS A 38 5.37 4.64 -17.14
C LYS A 38 5.30 3.29 -16.42
N ILE A 39 4.30 3.10 -15.57
CA ILE A 39 4.04 1.85 -14.87
C ILE A 39 2.84 1.18 -15.54
N SER A 40 2.97 -0.10 -15.87
CA SER A 40 1.89 -0.89 -16.46
C SER A 40 0.86 -1.30 -15.41
N GLU A 41 -0.36 -1.63 -15.86
CA GLU A 41 -1.38 -2.13 -14.94
C GLU A 41 -0.94 -3.44 -14.28
N ALA A 42 -0.25 -4.32 -15.00
CA ALA A 42 0.25 -5.58 -14.47
C ALA A 42 1.24 -5.37 -13.30
N GLU A 43 2.13 -4.39 -13.43
CA GLU A 43 3.07 -4.02 -12.35
C GLU A 43 2.34 -3.47 -11.13
N ILE A 44 1.28 -2.67 -11.33
CA ILE A 44 0.46 -2.16 -10.23
C ILE A 44 -0.26 -3.33 -9.52
N MET A 45 -0.81 -4.28 -10.26
CA MET A 45 -1.51 -5.43 -9.68
C MET A 45 -0.55 -6.34 -8.91
N ASP A 46 0.64 -6.61 -9.45
CA ASP A 46 1.68 -7.40 -8.77
C ASP A 46 2.19 -6.70 -7.50
N ALA A 47 2.40 -5.39 -7.55
CA ALA A 47 2.81 -4.60 -6.39
C ALA A 47 1.73 -4.57 -5.30
N ALA A 48 0.45 -4.41 -5.68
CA ALA A 48 -0.67 -4.48 -4.76
C ALA A 48 -0.77 -5.86 -4.10
N PHE A 49 -0.54 -6.93 -4.87
CA PHE A 49 -0.53 -8.30 -4.36
C PHE A 49 0.57 -8.51 -3.31
N LYS A 50 1.80 -8.07 -3.61
CA LYS A 50 2.93 -8.16 -2.67
C LYS A 50 2.69 -7.33 -1.41
N LEU A 51 2.21 -6.09 -1.56
CA LEU A 51 1.93 -5.20 -0.43
C LEU A 51 0.81 -5.75 0.45
N GLY A 52 -0.31 -6.16 -0.17
CA GLY A 52 -1.45 -6.73 0.52
C GLY A 52 -1.08 -8.00 1.29
N ARG A 53 -0.32 -8.89 0.66
CA ARG A 53 0.19 -10.11 1.32
C ARG A 53 1.06 -9.79 2.52
N LYS A 54 2.06 -8.90 2.36
CA LYS A 54 2.93 -8.46 3.47
C LYS A 54 2.10 -7.92 4.65
N ILE A 55 1.16 -7.02 4.38
CA ILE A 55 0.29 -6.44 5.42
C ILE A 55 -0.55 -7.52 6.09
N SER A 56 -1.15 -8.43 5.31
CA SER A 56 -1.98 -9.50 5.85
C SER A 56 -1.19 -10.46 6.74
N GLU A 57 0.03 -10.81 6.35
CA GLU A 57 0.93 -11.63 7.16
C GLU A 57 1.22 -10.94 8.48
N GLU A 58 1.60 -9.66 8.48
CA GLU A 58 1.88 -8.92 9.72
C GLU A 58 0.66 -8.84 10.65
N VAL A 59 -0.54 -8.66 10.09
CA VAL A 59 -1.80 -8.66 10.85
C VAL A 59 -2.06 -10.03 11.48
N THR A 60 -1.88 -11.12 10.72
CA THR A 60 -2.09 -12.49 11.21
C THR A 60 -1.06 -12.88 12.27
N HIS A 61 0.18 -12.39 12.18
CA HIS A 61 1.24 -12.68 13.16
C HIS A 61 1.11 -11.90 14.47
N ALA A 62 0.39 -10.76 14.51
CA ALA A 62 0.27 -9.93 15.71
C ALA A 62 -0.46 -10.64 16.88
N GLY A 63 -1.18 -11.73 16.60
CA GLY A 63 -2.00 -12.45 17.58
C GLY A 63 -3.22 -11.64 18.05
N PRO A 64 -4.18 -12.27 18.77
CA PRO A 64 -5.44 -11.62 19.13
C PRO A 64 -5.28 -10.39 20.04
N GLU A 65 -4.30 -10.41 20.95
CA GLU A 65 -4.08 -9.35 21.94
C GLU A 65 -3.59 -8.05 21.32
N ASN A 66 -2.74 -8.12 20.29
CA ASN A 66 -2.15 -6.94 19.64
C ASN A 66 -2.81 -6.62 18.29
N LEU A 67 -3.82 -7.38 17.86
CA LEU A 67 -4.42 -7.27 16.53
C LEU A 67 -4.89 -5.83 16.22
N SER A 68 -5.58 -5.20 17.18
CA SER A 68 -6.12 -3.85 17.02
C SER A 68 -5.01 -2.79 16.86
N GLU A 69 -3.95 -2.89 17.67
CA GLU A 69 -2.81 -1.98 17.60
C GLU A 69 -2.01 -2.18 16.31
N ALA A 70 -1.71 -3.43 15.96
CA ALA A 70 -1.00 -3.78 14.74
C ALA A 70 -1.77 -3.31 13.50
N THR A 71 -3.09 -3.53 13.46
CA THR A 71 -3.95 -3.06 12.36
C THR A 71 -3.87 -1.55 12.23
N ARG A 72 -4.08 -0.78 13.32
CA ARG A 72 -4.02 0.69 13.26
C ARG A 72 -2.64 1.21 12.86
N ARG A 73 -1.57 0.59 13.34
CA ARG A 73 -0.19 0.92 12.95
C ARG A 73 0.00 0.73 11.45
N LEU A 74 -0.38 -0.43 10.92
CA LEU A 74 -0.23 -0.76 9.50
C LEU A 74 -1.10 0.11 8.60
N GLU A 75 -2.33 0.41 9.01
CA GLU A 75 -3.19 1.36 8.31
C GLU A 75 -2.56 2.75 8.24
N ALA A 76 -1.96 3.23 9.33
CA ALA A 76 -1.30 4.53 9.37
C ALA A 76 0.01 4.56 8.59
N GLU A 77 0.82 3.51 8.67
CA GLU A 77 2.12 3.39 8.01
C GLU A 77 1.99 3.30 6.48
N HIS A 78 1.01 2.51 6.01
CA HIS A 78 0.82 2.26 4.58
C HIS A 78 -0.35 3.03 3.96
N HIS A 79 -1.05 3.86 4.73
CA HIS A 79 -2.24 4.61 4.30
C HIS A 79 -3.33 3.71 3.67
N VAL A 80 -3.51 2.52 4.23
CA VAL A 80 -4.49 1.52 3.78
C VAL A 80 -5.69 1.44 4.73
N LYS A 81 -6.72 0.69 4.31
CA LYS A 81 -7.80 0.26 5.20
C LYS A 81 -7.82 -1.26 5.30
N ILE A 82 -7.81 -1.77 6.53
CA ILE A 82 -7.79 -3.19 6.85
C ILE A 82 -9.09 -3.52 7.59
N TYR A 83 -9.86 -4.45 7.05
CA TYR A 83 -11.17 -4.80 7.62
C TYR A 83 -11.57 -6.23 7.30
N PRO A 84 -12.31 -6.90 8.19
CA PRO A 84 -12.90 -8.20 7.90
C PRO A 84 -14.05 -8.06 6.91
N LEU A 85 -14.11 -8.98 5.96
CA LEU A 85 -15.18 -9.15 4.98
C LEU A 85 -15.96 -10.42 5.36
N GLN A 86 -17.24 -10.27 5.68
CA GLN A 86 -18.10 -11.37 6.11
C GLN A 86 -19.44 -11.38 5.38
N GLN A 87 -20.00 -12.56 5.18
CA GLN A 87 -21.30 -12.72 4.55
C GLN A 87 -22.39 -12.06 5.41
N GLY A 88 -23.31 -11.34 4.76
CA GLY A 88 -24.44 -10.69 5.43
C GLY A 88 -24.18 -9.24 5.88
N ASP A 89 -22.97 -8.72 5.68
CA ASP A 89 -22.71 -7.28 5.85
C ASP A 89 -23.35 -6.50 4.69
N SER A 90 -24.36 -5.69 5.01
CA SER A 90 -25.13 -4.90 4.05
C SER A 90 -24.37 -3.70 3.50
N LEU A 91 -23.23 -3.35 4.08
CA LEU A 91 -22.38 -2.23 3.66
C LEU A 91 -21.32 -2.64 2.63
N LEU A 92 -21.23 -3.93 2.31
CA LEU A 92 -20.29 -4.42 1.32
C LEU A 92 -20.62 -3.93 -0.08
N LEU A 93 -19.57 -3.56 -0.81
CA LEU A 93 -19.66 -3.30 -2.24
C LEU A 93 -20.02 -4.60 -2.97
N GLN A 94 -20.69 -4.48 -4.12
CA GLN A 94 -21.06 -5.64 -4.95
C GLN A 94 -19.86 -6.56 -5.26
N ILE A 95 -18.69 -5.96 -5.50
CA ILE A 95 -17.46 -6.69 -5.80
C ILE A 95 -16.87 -7.41 -4.56
N GLU A 96 -17.13 -6.90 -3.35
CA GLU A 96 -16.75 -7.54 -2.09
C GLU A 96 -17.69 -8.71 -1.79
N GLN A 97 -18.99 -8.57 -2.08
CA GLN A 97 -19.96 -9.66 -1.97
C GLN A 97 -19.60 -10.83 -2.89
N GLN A 98 -19.26 -10.55 -4.15
CA GLN A 98 -18.82 -11.56 -5.11
C GLN A 98 -17.57 -12.31 -4.65
N LEU A 99 -16.62 -11.61 -4.02
CA LEU A 99 -15.43 -12.24 -3.46
C LEU A 99 -15.77 -13.18 -2.31
N ILE A 100 -16.60 -12.74 -1.37
CA ILE A 100 -17.01 -13.57 -0.25
C ILE A 100 -17.78 -14.80 -0.75
N GLU A 101 -18.69 -14.61 -1.70
CA GLU A 101 -19.43 -15.71 -2.32
C GLU A 101 -18.50 -16.72 -3.00
N ALA A 102 -17.44 -16.25 -3.68
CA ALA A 102 -16.44 -17.13 -4.27
C ALA A 102 -15.67 -17.93 -3.20
N TYR A 103 -15.32 -17.31 -2.07
CA TYR A 103 -14.64 -18.02 -0.97
C TYR A 103 -15.55 -19.00 -0.22
N THR A 104 -16.83 -18.69 -0.06
CA THR A 104 -17.78 -19.56 0.64
C THR A 104 -18.33 -20.69 -0.23
N SER A 105 -18.38 -20.50 -1.54
CA SER A 105 -18.90 -21.49 -2.50
C SER A 105 -17.83 -22.42 -3.07
N ALA A 106 -16.56 -22.20 -2.74
CA ALA A 106 -15.47 -23.05 -3.19
C ALA A 106 -15.58 -24.46 -2.60
N ASP A 107 -15.08 -25.45 -3.34
CA ASP A 107 -14.97 -26.82 -2.86
C ASP A 107 -14.12 -26.85 -1.57
N PRO A 108 -14.58 -27.51 -0.49
CA PRO A 108 -13.80 -27.65 0.74
C PRO A 108 -12.41 -28.29 0.56
N ASN A 109 -12.20 -29.01 -0.56
CA ASN A 109 -10.91 -29.61 -0.91
C ASN A 109 -10.02 -28.69 -1.77
N LEU A 110 -10.52 -27.52 -2.19
CA LEU A 110 -9.75 -26.54 -2.94
C LEU A 110 -9.04 -25.60 -1.97
N GLU A 111 -7.73 -25.44 -2.15
CA GLU A 111 -6.97 -24.44 -1.42
C GLU A 111 -7.42 -23.04 -1.90
N LEU A 112 -8.04 -22.29 -1.00
CA LEU A 112 -8.45 -20.92 -1.29
C LEU A 112 -7.21 -20.02 -1.34
N THR A 113 -7.03 -19.32 -2.46
CA THR A 113 -5.91 -18.39 -2.66
C THR A 113 -6.31 -16.96 -2.39
N ASP A 114 -5.34 -16.10 -2.11
CA ASP A 114 -5.53 -14.66 -2.08
C ASP A 114 -5.85 -14.09 -3.47
N ASN A 115 -6.46 -12.91 -3.48
CA ASN A 115 -6.84 -12.21 -4.72
C ASN A 115 -6.61 -10.70 -4.63
N VAL A 116 -6.30 -10.08 -5.76
CA VAL A 116 -6.27 -8.62 -5.92
C VAL A 116 -7.18 -8.20 -7.06
N GLN A 117 -7.98 -7.18 -6.81
CA GLN A 117 -8.86 -6.60 -7.80
C GLN A 117 -8.93 -5.08 -7.66
N LYS A 118 -9.23 -4.39 -8.76
CA LYS A 118 -9.54 -2.96 -8.73
C LYS A 118 -10.92 -2.76 -8.11
N ILE A 119 -11.05 -1.74 -7.26
CA ILE A 119 -12.31 -1.30 -6.68
C ILE A 119 -12.49 0.19 -6.94
N GLY A 120 -13.49 0.53 -7.77
CA GLY A 120 -13.62 1.90 -8.27
C GLY A 120 -12.49 2.29 -9.22
N THR A 121 -12.15 3.58 -9.25
CA THR A 121 -11.22 4.16 -10.23
C THR A 121 -9.80 4.33 -9.72
N ASP A 122 -9.60 4.38 -8.41
CA ASP A 122 -8.35 4.81 -7.78
C ASP A 122 -7.90 3.91 -6.62
N SER A 123 -8.55 2.74 -6.46
CA SER A 123 -8.32 1.85 -5.33
C SER A 123 -8.22 0.40 -5.77
N LEU A 124 -7.46 -0.37 -4.99
CA LEU A 124 -7.22 -1.80 -5.15
C LEU A 124 -7.62 -2.49 -3.86
N LEU A 125 -8.16 -3.70 -3.97
CA LEU A 125 -8.53 -4.54 -2.84
C LEU A 125 -7.76 -5.84 -2.93
N TYR A 126 -6.89 -6.06 -1.96
CA TYR A 126 -6.34 -7.39 -1.68
C TYR A 126 -7.27 -8.10 -0.70
N THR A 127 -7.50 -9.39 -0.92
CA THR A 127 -8.26 -10.25 0.00
C THR A 127 -7.56 -11.58 0.22
N VAL A 128 -7.58 -12.06 1.46
CA VAL A 128 -7.11 -13.39 1.82
C VAL A 128 -8.14 -14.08 2.73
N PRO A 129 -8.53 -15.33 2.45
CA PRO A 129 -9.47 -16.08 3.28
C PRO A 129 -8.83 -16.45 4.63
N VAL A 130 -9.56 -16.25 5.71
CA VAL A 130 -9.19 -16.68 7.05
C VAL A 130 -10.06 -17.88 7.42
N MET A 131 -9.40 -19.01 7.60
CA MET A 131 -10.03 -20.28 7.91
C MET A 131 -9.91 -20.58 9.41
N GLU A 132 -10.95 -21.18 9.99
CA GLU A 132 -10.98 -21.61 11.39
C GLU A 132 -11.19 -23.12 11.47
N LYS A 133 -10.44 -23.77 12.36
CA LYS A 133 -10.62 -25.18 12.64
C LYS A 133 -11.72 -25.34 13.69
N VAL A 134 -12.86 -25.88 13.29
CA VAL A 134 -13.92 -26.29 14.21
C VAL A 134 -13.56 -27.68 14.77
N GLU A 135 -13.72 -27.89 16.07
CA GLU A 135 -13.36 -29.16 16.72
C GLU A 135 -14.06 -30.36 16.06
N GLY A 136 -13.27 -31.31 15.57
CA GLY A 136 -13.77 -32.53 14.92
C GLY A 136 -14.18 -32.37 13.45
N GLU A 137 -14.07 -31.17 12.87
CA GLU A 137 -14.49 -30.88 11.51
C GLU A 137 -13.36 -30.39 10.61
N ALA A 138 -13.65 -30.30 9.31
CA ALA A 138 -12.77 -29.68 8.33
C ALA A 138 -12.61 -28.17 8.59
N MET A 139 -11.58 -27.57 7.98
CA MET A 139 -11.37 -26.12 8.02
C MET A 139 -12.60 -25.41 7.44
N GLN A 140 -13.16 -24.46 8.19
CA GLN A 140 -14.31 -23.66 7.76
C GLN A 140 -13.88 -22.22 7.47
N PHE A 141 -14.50 -21.60 6.48
CA PHE A 141 -14.31 -20.18 6.20
C PHE A 141 -14.89 -19.33 7.34
N LYS A 142 -14.09 -18.46 7.94
CA LYS A 142 -14.51 -17.56 9.02
C LYS A 142 -14.83 -16.15 8.51
N TYR A 143 -13.91 -15.60 7.72
CA TYR A 143 -14.03 -14.29 7.06
C TYR A 143 -12.93 -14.16 6.01
N ALA A 144 -12.99 -13.16 5.14
CA ALA A 144 -11.86 -12.75 4.32
C ALA A 144 -11.24 -11.46 4.89
N LEU A 145 -9.92 -11.40 5.05
CA LEU A 145 -9.24 -10.17 5.44
C LEU A 145 -9.10 -9.29 4.19
N GLY A 146 -9.74 -8.13 4.20
CA GLY A 146 -9.63 -7.14 3.14
C GLY A 146 -8.59 -6.08 3.45
N VAL A 147 -7.74 -5.76 2.47
CA VAL A 147 -6.80 -4.63 2.50
C VAL A 147 -7.10 -3.74 1.31
N ARG A 148 -7.79 -2.62 1.56
CA ARG A 148 -8.09 -1.59 0.56
C ARG A 148 -6.93 -0.61 0.50
N MET A 149 -6.30 -0.51 -0.66
CA MET A 149 -5.12 0.28 -0.93
C MET A 149 -5.46 1.35 -1.96
N PRO A 150 -5.18 2.63 -1.69
CA PRO A 150 -5.18 3.63 -2.75
C PRO A 150 -4.14 3.26 -3.81
N GLN A 151 -4.49 3.31 -5.08
CA GLN A 151 -3.60 2.98 -6.19
C GLN A 151 -2.32 3.84 -6.16
N LYS A 152 -2.44 5.09 -5.71
CA LYS A 152 -1.29 5.98 -5.51
C LYS A 152 -0.26 5.37 -4.55
N GLU A 153 -0.68 4.82 -3.42
CA GLU A 153 0.22 4.24 -2.41
C GLU A 153 0.92 2.99 -2.96
N VAL A 154 0.20 2.17 -3.74
CA VAL A 154 0.79 1.03 -4.45
C VAL A 154 1.84 1.48 -5.47
N ILE A 155 1.58 2.55 -6.21
CA ILE A 155 2.55 3.10 -7.18
C ILE A 155 3.81 3.63 -6.46
N LEU A 156 3.64 4.26 -5.30
CA LEU A 156 4.76 4.75 -4.49
C LEU A 156 5.60 3.59 -3.93
N SER A 157 4.97 2.46 -3.58
CA SER A 157 5.71 1.28 -3.08
C SER A 157 6.54 0.56 -4.14
N ILE A 158 6.26 0.74 -5.44
CA ILE A 158 7.09 0.17 -6.53
C ILE A 158 8.47 0.86 -6.61
N ASN A 159 8.53 2.12 -6.20
CA ASN A 159 9.73 2.95 -6.37
C ASN A 159 10.62 3.04 -5.12
N ASN A 160 10.17 2.49 -4.00
CA ASN A 160 10.91 2.41 -2.73
C ASN A 160 11.47 1.00 -2.53
#